data_AF-A0A1Q9NLX1-F1
#
_entry.id   AF-A0A1Q9NLX1-F1
#
_cell.length_a   1.000
_cell.length_b   1.000
_cell.length_c   1.000
_cell.angle_alpha   90.00
_cell.angle_beta   90.00
_cell.angle_gamma   90.00
#
_symmetry.space_group_name_H-M   'P 1'
#
loop_
_entity.id
_entity.type
_entity.pdbx_description
1 polymer ?
#
loop_
_entity_poly.entity_id
_entity_poly.type
_entity_poly.pdbx_seq_one_letter_code
_entity_poly.pdbx_strand_id
1 'polypeptide(L)'
;MCHVYPKEVSASQLANLAGYSTKSRYIFKSRALELLEKENLIEISKPTKRLMLIKLKTDHELLIKFAELCQSQGKHLHETFLGRLLEFE
;
A
#
# COMPACT_ATOMS: atom_id res chain seq x y z
N MET A 1 -2.49 -11.51 21.13
CA MET A 1 -3.18 -10.82 20.02
C MET A 1 -2.27 -9.71 19.51
N CYS A 2 -1.63 -9.89 18.36
CA CYS A 2 -0.82 -8.84 17.76
C CYS A 2 -1.78 -7.89 17.04
N HIS A 3 -2.23 -6.83 17.71
CA HIS A 3 -2.99 -5.77 17.06
C HIS A 3 -2.03 -5.01 16.14
N VAL A 4 -1.91 -5.46 14.89
CA VAL A 4 -1.23 -4.70 13.84
C VAL A 4 -2.15 -3.53 13.50
N TYR A 5 -2.02 -2.44 14.26
CA TYR A 5 -2.62 -1.18 13.85
C TYR A 5 -2.00 -0.79 12.50
N PRO A 6 -2.81 -0.44 11.47
CA PRO A 6 -2.26 0.05 10.21
C PRO A 6 -1.43 1.30 10.53
N LYS A 7 -0.11 1.14 10.47
CA LYS A 7 0.86 2.19 10.80
C LYS A 7 0.73 3.25 9.72
N GLU A 8 0.42 4.48 10.12
CA GLU A 8 0.46 5.61 9.20
C GLU A 8 1.87 5.78 8.66
N VAL A 9 1.99 5.92 7.34
CA VAL A 9 3.28 6.11 6.67
C VAL A 9 3.32 7.49 6.01
N SER A 10 4.46 8.16 6.09
CA SER A 10 4.64 9.39 5.32
C SER A 10 4.74 9.07 3.83
N ALA A 11 4.37 10.03 2.97
CA ALA A 11 4.54 9.88 1.53
C ALA A 11 6.01 9.61 1.13
N SER A 12 6.98 10.13 1.90
CA SER A 12 8.41 9.82 1.70
C SER A 12 8.77 8.39 2.07
N GLN A 13 8.20 7.84 3.15
CA GLN A 13 8.38 6.44 3.53
C GLN A 13 7.75 5.51 2.49
N LEU A 14 6.54 5.82 2.03
CA LEU A 14 5.86 5.05 0.99
C LEU A 14 6.66 5.05 -0.32
N ALA A 15 7.24 6.20 -0.71
CA ALA A 15 8.10 6.30 -1.88
C ALA A 15 9.31 5.36 -1.80
N ASN A 16 9.98 5.35 -0.65
CA ASN A 16 11.11 4.47 -0.42
C ASN A 16 10.72 2.99 -0.46
N LEU A 17 9.59 2.63 0.18
CA LEU A 17 9.09 1.24 0.20
C LEU A 17 8.70 0.75 -1.20
N ALA A 18 8.18 1.64 -2.05
CA ALA A 18 7.82 1.34 -3.42
C ALA A 18 9.00 1.47 -4.41
N GLY A 19 10.23 1.68 -3.94
CA GLY A 19 11.43 1.77 -4.78
C GLY A 19 11.54 3.07 -5.58
N TYR A 20 10.71 4.08 -5.30
CA TYR A 20 10.83 5.40 -5.92
C TYR A 20 11.91 6.23 -5.22
N SER A 21 12.63 7.03 -6.00
CA SER A 21 13.56 8.03 -5.45
C SER A 21 12.87 8.92 -4.42
N THR A 22 13.54 9.22 -3.29
CA THR A 22 13.08 10.19 -2.27
C THR A 22 12.76 11.57 -2.83
N LYS A 23 13.33 11.92 -4.00
CA LYS A 23 13.04 13.17 -4.73
C LYS A 23 11.77 13.11 -5.59
N SER A 24 11.07 11.98 -5.59
CA SER A 24 9.83 11.76 -6.34
C SER A 24 8.72 12.66 -5.80
N ARG A 25 8.70 13.90 -6.31
CA ARG A 25 7.51 14.79 -6.28
C ARG A 25 6.26 14.11 -6.86
N TYR A 26 6.46 13.01 -7.57
CA TYR A 26 5.41 12.21 -8.17
C TYR A 26 4.47 11.62 -7.13
N ILE A 27 4.94 11.10 -5.98
CA ILE A 27 4.03 10.48 -5.01
C ILE A 27 3.12 11.52 -4.36
N PHE A 28 3.69 12.66 -3.92
CA PHE A 28 2.95 13.74 -3.25
C PHE A 28 1.83 14.38 -4.09
N LYS A 29 1.83 14.16 -5.41
CA LYS A 29 0.82 14.62 -6.36
C LYS A 29 0.34 13.51 -7.30
N SER A 30 0.55 12.25 -6.92
CA SER A 30 0.23 11.16 -7.83
C SER A 30 -1.28 11.03 -7.92
N ARG A 31 -1.79 11.05 -9.15
CA ARG A 31 -3.16 10.64 -9.47
C ARG A 31 -3.51 9.28 -8.86
N ALA A 32 -2.52 8.40 -8.67
CA ALA A 32 -2.69 7.11 -8.02
C ALA A 32 -3.18 7.23 -6.57
N LEU A 33 -2.57 8.08 -5.73
CA LEU A 33 -3.04 8.27 -4.35
C LEU A 33 -4.42 8.91 -4.30
N GLU A 34 -4.71 9.86 -5.19
CA GLU A 34 -6.05 10.47 -5.29
C GLU A 34 -7.12 9.44 -5.69
N LEU A 35 -6.79 8.53 -6.60
CA LEU A 35 -7.69 7.44 -7.00
C LEU A 35 -7.91 6.46 -5.84
N LEU A 36 -6.85 6.05 -5.15
CA LEU A 36 -6.95 5.13 -4.02
C LEU A 36 -7.73 5.74 -2.84
N GLU A 37 -7.60 7.05 -2.61
CA GLU A 37 -8.41 7.76 -1.62
C GLU A 37 -9.88 7.84 -2.05
N LYS A 38 -10.13 8.16 -3.34
CA LYS A 38 -11.50 8.20 -3.90
C LYS A 38 -12.19 6.84 -3.85
N GLU A 39 -11.44 5.76 -4.08
CA GLU A 39 -11.92 4.38 -3.97
C GLU A 39 -12.00 3.90 -2.52
N ASN A 40 -11.74 4.78 -1.54
CA ASN A 40 -11.87 4.48 -0.11
C ASN A 40 -10.94 3.34 0.37
N LEU A 41 -9.82 3.12 -0.32
CA LEU A 41 -8.81 2.13 0.05
C LEU A 41 -7.78 2.68 1.03
N ILE A 42 -7.54 4.00 0.97
CA ILE A 42 -6.62 4.71 1.85
C ILE A 42 -7.27 5.97 2.43
N GLU A 43 -6.72 6.44 3.55
CA GLU A 43 -6.95 7.76 4.11
C GLU A 43 -5.68 8.60 3.99
N ILE A 44 -5.84 9.86 3.57
CA ILE A 44 -4.73 10.81 3.52
C ILE A 44 -4.98 11.92 4.53
N SER A 45 -4.09 12.07 5.50
CA SER A 45 -4.09 13.20 6.43
C SER A 45 -2.93 14.14 6.15
N LYS A 46 -3.19 15.45 6.25
CA LYS A 46 -2.21 16.51 5.99
C LYS A 46 -2.05 17.39 7.25
N PRO A 47 -1.42 16.87 8.31
CA PRO A 47 -1.26 17.63 9.57
C PRO A 47 -0.47 18.94 9.38
N THR A 48 0.40 19.02 8.38
CA THR A 48 1.05 20.27 7.97
C THR A 48 1.13 20.38 6.44
N LYS A 49 1.46 21.57 5.91
CA LYS A 49 1.66 21.77 4.46
C LYS A 49 2.78 20.89 3.86
N ARG A 50 3.68 20.36 4.68
CA ARG A 50 4.85 19.56 4.24
C ARG A 50 4.74 18.08 4.59
N LEU A 51 3.82 17.70 5.47
CA LEU A 51 3.66 16.34 5.94
C LEU A 51 2.33 15.78 5.46
N MET A 52 2.41 14.74 4.65
CA MET A 52 1.29 13.92 4.21
C MET A 52 1.48 12.53 4.82
N LEU A 53 0.48 12.08 5.56
CA LEU A 53 0.41 10.75 6.14
C LEU A 53 -0.65 9.95 5.39
N ILE A 54 -0.35 8.68 5.16
CA ILE A 54 -1.17 7.77 4.36
C ILE A 54 -1.44 6.54 5.24
N LYS A 55 -2.69 6.13 5.30
CA LYS A 55 -3.15 4.98 6.09
C LYS A 55 -4.03 4.09 5.23
N LEU A 56 -3.91 2.78 5.38
CA LEU A 56 -4.82 1.83 4.75
C LEU A 56 -6.13 1.75 5.54
N LYS A 57 -7.26 1.70 4.83
CA LYS A 57 -8.57 1.41 5.40
C LYS A 57 -8.75 -0.09 5.57
N THR A 58 -8.36 -0.61 6.73
CA THR A 58 -8.35 -2.06 7.01
C THR A 58 -9.74 -2.71 7.03
N ASP A 59 -10.80 -1.90 7.11
CA ASP A 59 -12.20 -2.30 7.03
C ASP A 59 -12.71 -2.43 5.58
N HIS A 60 -11.89 -2.11 4.59
CA HIS A 60 -12.30 -2.18 3.19
C HIS A 60 -12.48 -3.63 2.72
N GLU A 61 -13.61 -3.93 2.08
CA GLU A 61 -14.00 -5.28 1.63
C GLU A 61 -12.91 -5.95 0.76
N LEU A 62 -12.28 -5.19 -0.14
CA LEU A 62 -11.20 -5.73 -0.99
C LEU A 62 -9.99 -6.17 -0.17
N LEU A 63 -9.64 -5.47 0.92
CA LEU A 63 -8.52 -5.86 1.76
C LEU A 63 -8.87 -7.09 2.60
N ILE A 64 -10.11 -7.21 3.04
CA ILE A 64 -10.62 -8.40 3.74
C ILE A 64 -10.55 -9.62 2.80
N LYS A 65 -11.11 -9.51 1.59
CA LYS A 65 -11.04 -10.57 0.58
C LYS A 65 -9.61 -10.90 0.17
N PHE A 66 -8.75 -9.90 0.05
CA PHE A 66 -7.34 -10.13 -0.24
C PHE A 66 -6.65 -10.89 0.89
N ALA A 67 -6.93 -10.55 2.15
CA ALA A 67 -6.41 -11.27 3.30
C ALA A 67 -6.92 -12.73 3.33
N GLU A 68 -8.20 -12.96 3.05
CA GLU A 68 -8.80 -14.31 2.95
C GLU A 68 -8.17 -15.14 1.82
N LEU A 69 -7.91 -14.52 0.66
CA LEU A 69 -7.17 -15.16 -0.44
C LEU A 69 -5.73 -15.49 -0.05
N CYS A 70 -5.05 -14.58 0.63
CA CYS A 70 -3.70 -14.82 1.14
C CYS A 70 -3.69 -15.91 2.22
N GLN A 71 -4.73 -16.05 3.04
CA GLN A 71 -4.79 -17.13 4.03
C GLN A 71 -5.10 -18.48 3.39
N SER A 72 -6.04 -18.52 2.44
CA SER A 72 -6.49 -19.76 1.80
C SER A 72 -5.52 -20.27 0.72
N GLN A 73 -4.88 -19.36 -0.01
CA GLN A 73 -4.04 -19.68 -1.16
C GLN A 73 -2.65 -19.06 -1.07
N GLY A 74 -2.26 -18.45 0.05
CA GLY A 74 -1.00 -17.71 0.17
C GLY A 74 0.23 -18.49 -0.24
N LYS A 75 0.28 -19.78 0.07
CA LYS A 75 1.39 -20.65 -0.35
C LYS A 75 1.45 -20.79 -1.87
N HIS A 76 0.30 -21.00 -2.52
CA HIS A 76 0.22 -21.15 -3.96
C HIS A 76 0.40 -19.81 -4.71
N LEU A 77 -0.15 -18.72 -4.17
CA LEU A 77 0.09 -17.35 -4.65
C LEU A 77 1.56 -16.98 -4.55
N HIS A 78 2.22 -17.30 -3.42
CA HIS A 78 3.64 -17.07 -3.23
C HIS A 78 4.48 -17.81 -4.27
N GLU A 79 4.22 -19.11 -4.46
CA GLU A 79 4.88 -19.93 -5.48
C GLU A 79 4.64 -19.38 -6.91
N THR A 80 3.42 -18.93 -7.21
CA THR A 80 3.07 -18.37 -8.53
C THR A 80 3.72 -17.01 -8.78
N PHE A 81 3.73 -16.13 -7.78
CA PHE A 81 4.38 -14.81 -7.90
C PHE A 81 5.89 -14.92 -7.95
N LEU A 82 6.51 -15.79 -7.15
CA LEU A 82 7.95 -16.08 -7.24
C LEU A 82 8.30 -16.70 -8.58
N GLY A 83 7.52 -17.68 -9.05
CA GLY A 83 7.73 -18.29 -10.35
C GLY A 83 7.70 -17.25 -11.48
N ARG A 84 6.71 -16.36 -11.48
CA ARG A 84 6.64 -15.28 -12.48
C ARG A 84 7.72 -14.23 -12.32
N LEU A 85 8.13 -13.86 -11.10
CA LEU A 85 9.21 -12.90 -10.89
C LEU A 85 10.55 -13.43 -11.44
N LEU A 86 10.79 -14.73 -11.34
CA LEU A 86 11.98 -15.38 -11.88
C LEU A 86 11.95 -15.59 -13.40
N GLU A 87 10.77 -15.51 -14.04
CA GLU A 87 10.63 -15.54 -15.51
C GLU A 87 10.98 -14.20 -16.18
N PHE A 88 11.13 -13.12 -15.38
CA PHE A 88 11.49 -11.78 -15.87
C PHE A 88 12.96 -11.39 -15.60
N GLU A 89 13.78 -12.31 -15.07
CA GLU A 89 15.26 -12.20 -15.04
C GLU A 89 15.89 -12.94 -16.22
#